data_AF-A0A226X5U9-F1
#
_entry.id   AF-A0A226X5U9-F1
#
_cell.length_a   1.000
_cell.length_b   1.000
_cell.length_c   1.000
_cell.angle_alpha   90.00
_cell.angle_beta   90.00
_cell.angle_gamma   90.00
#
_symmetry.space_group_name_H-M   'P 1'
#
loop_
_entity.id
_entity.type
_entity.pdbx_description
1 polymer ?
#
loop_
_entity_poly.entity_id
_entity_poly.type
_entity_poly.pdbx_seq_one_letter_code
_entity_poly.pdbx_strand_id
1 'polypeptide(L)'
;MPPNSIAPLAFYFTGDLLADYTNLELISTISTMDTFQKIYRPEIYNANSPAGKFYQPSLKHHDFSLTRIDYDREERSRLAVEQGRFVEEQFIKPYQTILEQWSVTTLVD
;
A
#
# COMPACT_ATOMS: atom_id res chain seq x y z
N MET A 1 -18.90 -8.97 -4.05
CA MET A 1 -18.41 -7.57 -3.95
C MET A 1 -19.61 -6.65 -3.82
N PRO A 2 -19.47 -5.48 -3.18
CA PRO A 2 -20.51 -4.47 -3.19
C PRO A 2 -20.96 -4.15 -4.63
N PRO A 3 -22.23 -3.78 -4.84
CA PRO A 3 -22.69 -3.31 -6.14
C PRO A 3 -21.80 -2.18 -6.66
N ASN A 4 -21.50 -2.19 -7.95
CA ASN A 4 -20.67 -1.21 -8.65
C ASN A 4 -19.18 -1.16 -8.25
N SER A 5 -18.67 -2.11 -7.46
CA SER A 5 -17.22 -2.21 -7.21
C SER A 5 -16.46 -2.58 -8.48
N ILE A 6 -15.30 -1.93 -8.69
CA ILE A 6 -14.41 -2.13 -9.84
C ILE A 6 -13.48 -3.34 -9.63
N ALA A 7 -13.01 -3.52 -8.40
CA ALA A 7 -12.08 -4.57 -8.01
C ALA A 7 -12.31 -4.94 -6.54
N PRO A 8 -11.88 -6.15 -6.11
CA PRO A 8 -11.90 -6.50 -4.70
C PRO A 8 -10.87 -5.68 -3.93
N LEU A 9 -11.24 -5.24 -2.73
CA LEU A 9 -10.32 -4.66 -1.76
C LEU A 9 -10.15 -5.66 -0.60
N ALA A 10 -8.91 -6.06 -0.34
CA ALA A 10 -8.58 -6.87 0.81
C ALA A 10 -8.00 -5.96 1.91
N PHE A 11 -8.53 -6.09 3.12
CA PHE A 11 -8.05 -5.38 4.29
C PHE A 11 -7.65 -6.42 5.34
N TYR A 12 -6.38 -6.43 5.71
CA TYR A 12 -5.82 -7.32 6.73
C TYR A 12 -5.56 -6.51 7.99
N PHE A 13 -5.97 -7.05 9.13
CA PHE A 13 -5.78 -6.42 10.44
C PHE A 13 -5.47 -7.48 11.50
N THR A 14 -5.03 -7.02 12.66
CA THR A 14 -4.83 -7.83 13.86
C THR A 14 -5.51 -7.11 15.01
N GLY A 15 -6.14 -7.85 15.93
CA GLY A 15 -6.95 -7.26 17.01
C GLY A 15 -8.44 -7.17 16.65
N ASP A 16 -9.13 -6.18 17.19
CA ASP A 16 -10.54 -5.89 16.92
C ASP A 16 -10.65 -4.64 16.04
N LEU A 17 -10.94 -4.84 14.75
CA LEU A 17 -11.00 -3.76 13.77
C LEU A 17 -11.96 -2.62 14.15
N LEU A 18 -13.09 -2.95 14.77
CA LEU A 18 -14.17 -1.98 15.02
C LEU A 18 -14.02 -1.31 16.38
N ALA A 19 -13.30 -1.93 17.32
CA ALA A 19 -13.04 -1.37 18.63
C ALA A 19 -11.69 -0.62 18.69
N ASP A 20 -10.67 -1.09 17.97
CA ASP A 20 -9.30 -0.58 18.06
C ASP A 20 -9.05 0.65 17.17
N TYR A 21 -9.95 0.93 16.22
CA TYR A 21 -9.83 2.04 15.28
C TYR A 21 -11.08 2.90 15.24
N THR A 22 -10.87 4.21 15.15
CA THR A 22 -11.95 5.16 14.87
C THR A 22 -12.40 5.05 13.43
N ASN A 23 -13.64 5.47 13.17
CA ASN A 23 -14.16 5.57 11.80
C ASN A 23 -13.26 6.43 10.89
N LEU A 24 -12.65 7.49 11.42
CA LEU A 24 -11.78 8.36 10.63
C LEU A 24 -10.50 7.63 10.20
N GLU A 25 -9.86 6.88 11.10
CA GLU A 25 -8.66 6.09 10.78
C GLU A 25 -8.94 5.03 9.72
N LEU A 26 -10.09 4.35 9.83
CA LEU A 26 -10.53 3.35 8.87
C LEU A 26 -10.81 3.98 7.49
N ILE A 27 -11.58 5.08 7.46
CA ILE A 27 -11.87 5.80 6.22
C ILE A 27 -10.57 6.31 5.59
N SER A 28 -9.68 6.94 6.37
CA SER A 28 -8.41 7.45 5.87
C SER A 28 -7.55 6.34 5.27
N THR A 29 -7.44 5.19 5.94
CA THR A 29 -6.65 4.06 5.43
C THR A 29 -7.24 3.50 4.15
N ILE A 30 -8.56 3.27 4.12
CA ILE A 30 -9.26 2.74 2.95
C ILE A 30 -9.16 3.70 1.76
N SER A 31 -9.44 5.00 1.95
CA SER A 31 -9.37 6.00 0.90
C SER A 31 -7.95 6.19 0.35
N THR A 32 -6.95 6.11 1.23
CA THR A 32 -5.55 6.15 0.84
C THR A 32 -5.22 4.95 -0.04
N MET A 33 -5.57 3.74 0.39
CA MET A 33 -5.28 2.51 -0.37
C MET A 33 -6.00 2.47 -1.71
N ASP A 34 -7.28 2.86 -1.76
CA ASP A 34 -8.06 2.99 -3.01
C ASP A 34 -7.37 3.95 -4.01
N THR A 35 -6.91 5.09 -3.53
CA THR A 35 -6.19 6.07 -4.36
C THR A 35 -4.86 5.52 -4.88
N PHE A 36 -4.05 4.91 -4.00
CA PHE A 36 -2.76 4.33 -4.39
C PHE A 36 -2.91 3.22 -5.42
N GLN A 37 -3.91 2.36 -5.25
CA GLN A 37 -4.21 1.30 -6.19
C GLN A 37 -4.55 1.84 -7.60
N LYS A 38 -5.39 2.89 -7.67
CA LYS A 38 -5.73 3.57 -8.93
C LYS A 38 -4.52 4.20 -9.61
N ILE A 39 -3.60 4.79 -8.84
CA ILE A 39 -2.37 5.36 -9.39
C ILE A 39 -1.45 4.26 -9.92
N TYR A 40 -1.31 3.14 -9.19
CA TYR A 40 -0.28 2.14 -9.49
C TYR A 40 -0.70 1.12 -10.56
N ARG A 41 -1.98 0.73 -10.60
CA ARG A 41 -2.54 -0.25 -11.53
C ARG A 41 -3.96 0.18 -11.97
N PRO A 42 -4.09 1.31 -12.68
CA PRO A 42 -5.39 1.82 -13.11
C PRO A 42 -6.17 0.81 -13.98
N GLU A 43 -5.48 -0.06 -14.72
CA GLU A 43 -6.08 -1.14 -15.53
C GLU A 43 -6.92 -2.12 -14.68
N ILE A 44 -6.60 -2.23 -13.40
CA ILE A 44 -7.23 -3.14 -12.44
C ILE A 44 -8.21 -2.37 -11.54
N TYR A 45 -7.80 -1.21 -11.03
CA TYR A 45 -8.49 -0.51 -9.95
C TYR A 45 -9.23 0.77 -10.38
N ASN A 46 -9.04 1.23 -11.61
CA ASN A 46 -9.71 2.42 -12.17
C ASN A 46 -10.41 2.13 -13.50
N ALA A 47 -10.94 0.91 -13.66
CA ALA A 47 -11.75 0.54 -14.81
C ALA A 47 -13.05 1.36 -14.85
N ASN A 48 -13.54 1.65 -16.06
CA ASN A 48 -14.76 2.46 -16.23
C ASN A 48 -16.04 1.63 -16.08
N SER A 49 -15.92 0.31 -15.90
CA SER A 49 -17.01 -0.63 -15.71
C SER A 49 -16.88 -1.39 -14.38
N PRO A 50 -18.00 -1.71 -13.72
CA PRO A 50 -17.99 -2.58 -12.55
C PRO A 50 -17.43 -3.96 -12.87
N ALA A 51 -16.81 -4.60 -11.88
CA ALA A 51 -16.36 -5.96 -12.00
C ALA A 51 -17.53 -6.94 -12.24
N GLY A 52 -17.27 -7.95 -13.07
CA GLY A 52 -18.18 -9.07 -13.28
C GLY A 52 -18.38 -9.93 -12.03
N LYS A 53 -19.34 -10.87 -12.09
CA LYS A 53 -19.62 -11.82 -11.00
C LYS A 53 -18.39 -12.62 -10.57
N PHE A 54 -17.53 -12.95 -11.55
CA PHE A 54 -16.22 -13.53 -11.32
C PHE A 54 -15.19 -12.49 -11.76
N TYR A 55 -14.36 -12.04 -10.82
CA TYR A 55 -13.34 -11.06 -11.09
C TYR A 55 -12.04 -11.74 -11.53
N GLN A 56 -11.50 -11.31 -12.67
CA GLN A 56 -10.19 -11.72 -13.16
C GLN A 56 -9.43 -10.46 -13.59
N PRO A 57 -8.41 -10.02 -12.84
CA PRO A 57 -7.66 -8.83 -13.19
C PRO A 57 -6.82 -9.06 -14.45
N SER A 58 -6.65 -8.02 -15.27
CA SER A 58 -5.81 -8.06 -16.45
C SER A 58 -5.07 -6.74 -16.63
N LEU A 59 -3.75 -6.82 -16.76
CA LEU A 59 -2.92 -5.66 -17.11
C LEU A 59 -3.08 -5.21 -18.56
N LYS A 60 -3.85 -5.96 -19.37
CA LYS A 60 -4.18 -5.62 -20.75
C LYS A 60 -5.60 -5.07 -20.90
N HIS A 61 -6.28 -4.79 -19.79
CA HIS A 61 -7.59 -4.16 -19.85
C HIS A 61 -7.43 -2.72 -20.34
N HIS A 62 -8.18 -2.32 -21.37
CA HIS A 62 -8.05 -1.00 -22.01
C HIS A 62 -9.14 0.00 -21.60
N ASP A 63 -10.21 -0.46 -20.94
CA ASP A 63 -11.32 0.39 -20.51
C ASP A 63 -11.11 0.90 -19.08
N PHE A 64 -10.13 1.79 -18.92
CA PHE A 64 -9.83 2.43 -17.64
C PHE A 64 -9.47 3.90 -17.83
N SER A 65 -9.52 4.66 -16.76
CA SER A 65 -9.08 6.06 -16.74
C SER A 65 -7.72 6.18 -16.05
N LEU A 66 -6.85 7.04 -16.57
CA LEU A 66 -5.65 7.45 -15.84
C LEU A 66 -6.02 8.49 -14.78
N THR A 67 -5.32 8.48 -13.66
CA THR A 67 -5.43 9.57 -12.68
C THR A 67 -4.70 10.81 -13.19
N ARG A 68 -4.98 11.98 -12.60
CA ARG A 68 -4.21 13.22 -12.86
C ARG A 68 -2.95 13.33 -12.01
N ILE A 69 -2.56 12.24 -11.36
CA ILE A 69 -1.42 12.17 -10.46
C ILE A 69 -0.31 11.42 -11.20
N ASP A 70 0.76 12.14 -11.51
CA ASP A 70 1.95 11.53 -12.06
C ASP A 70 2.77 10.89 -10.94
N TYR A 71 2.97 9.58 -11.05
CA TYR A 71 3.83 8.84 -10.14
C TYR A 71 5.25 8.78 -10.71
N ASP A 72 6.11 9.71 -10.27
CA ASP A 72 7.50 9.77 -10.69
C ASP A 72 8.30 8.60 -10.10
N ARG A 73 8.49 7.57 -10.93
CA ARG A 73 9.22 6.36 -10.56
C ARG A 73 10.72 6.58 -10.46
N GLU A 74 11.26 7.53 -11.22
CA GLU A 74 12.69 7.83 -11.21
C GLU A 74 13.04 8.56 -9.92
N GLU A 75 12.29 9.61 -9.58
CA GLU A 75 12.46 10.32 -8.32
C GLU A 75 12.27 9.39 -7.12
N ARG A 76 11.21 8.57 -7.11
CA ARG A 76 10.99 7.59 -6.03
C ARG A 76 12.18 6.65 -5.87
N SER A 77 12.74 6.17 -6.97
CA SER A 77 13.86 5.22 -6.92
C SER A 77 15.13 5.90 -6.40
N ARG A 78 15.40 7.13 -6.83
CA ARG A 78 16.50 7.94 -6.30
C ARG A 78 16.34 8.20 -4.80
N LEU A 79 15.17 8.70 -4.38
CA LEU A 79 14.90 9.03 -2.98
C LEU A 79 14.98 7.78 -2.08
N ALA A 80 14.55 6.61 -2.56
CA ALA A 80 14.68 5.37 -1.80
C ALA A 80 16.14 5.01 -1.50
N VAL A 81 17.05 5.22 -2.46
CA VAL A 81 18.49 5.00 -2.26
C VAL A 81 19.07 6.04 -1.29
N GLU A 82 18.71 7.31 -1.46
CA GLU A 82 19.17 8.40 -0.58
C GLU A 82 18.71 8.19 0.86
N GLN A 83 17.44 7.84 1.06
CA GLN A 83 16.87 7.50 2.37
C GLN A 83 17.56 6.28 2.96
N GLY A 84 17.81 5.24 2.16
CA GLY A 84 18.54 4.05 2.59
C GLY A 84 19.93 4.38 3.13
N ARG A 85 20.72 5.18 2.40
CA ARG A 85 22.04 5.62 2.84
C ARG A 85 21.97 6.50 4.09
N PHE A 86 21.02 7.44 4.14
CA PHE A 86 20.85 8.30 5.31
C PHE A 86 20.51 7.49 6.56
N VAL A 87 19.56 6.55 6.46
CA VAL A 87 19.19 5.65 7.57
C VAL A 87 20.37 4.78 7.96
N GLU A 88 21.14 4.26 7.00
CA GLU A 88 22.34 3.46 7.29
C GLU A 88 23.35 4.25 8.13
N GLU A 89 23.69 5.47 7.70
CA GLU A 89 24.73 6.30 8.33
C GLU A 89 24.28 6.90 9.66
N GLN A 90 23.04 7.39 9.74
CA GLN A 90 22.56 8.18 10.87
C GLN A 90 21.81 7.35 11.93
N PHE A 91 21.32 6.16 11.57
CA PHE A 91 20.52 5.34 12.46
C PHE A 91 21.09 3.92 12.62
N ILE A 92 21.29 3.18 11.53
CA ILE A 92 21.74 1.78 11.63
C ILE A 92 23.14 1.69 12.21
N LYS A 93 24.15 2.35 11.62
CA LYS A 93 25.55 2.26 12.08
C LYS A 93 25.75 2.76 13.52
N PRO A 94 25.21 3.93 13.95
CA PRO A 94 25.41 4.42 15.31
C PRO A 94 24.76 3.55 16.38
N TYR A 95 23.65 2.87 16.05
CA TYR A 95 22.87 2.08 17.00
C TYR A 95 22.90 0.58 16.72
N GLN A 96 23.84 0.11 15.87
CA GLN A 96 23.87 -1.26 15.36
C GLN A 96 23.76 -2.29 16.47
N THR A 97 24.58 -2.16 17.53
CA THR A 97 24.59 -3.11 18.65
C THR A 97 23.24 -3.17 19.39
N ILE A 98 22.56 -2.02 19.55
CA ILE A 98 21.25 -1.96 20.23
C ILE A 98 20.19 -2.61 19.34
N LEU A 99 20.19 -2.28 18.04
CA LEU A 99 19.27 -2.86 17.05
C LEU A 99 19.45 -4.38 16.94
N GLU A 100 20.68 -4.87 16.94
CA GLU A 100 21.01 -6.29 16.96
C GLU A 100 20.41 -6.98 18.20
N GLN A 101 20.64 -6.44 19.41
CA GLN A 101 20.06 -6.98 20.65
C GLN A 101 18.53 -7.02 20.62
N TRP A 102 17.89 -5.96 20.11
CA TRP A 102 16.43 -5.89 20.00
C TRP A 102 15.89 -6.95 19.04
N SER A 103 16.52 -7.12 17.86
CA SER A 103 16.08 -8.09 16.86
C SER A 103 16.13 -9.54 17.34
N VAL A 104 17.09 -9.88 18.21
CA VAL A 104 17.23 -11.23 18.80
C VAL A 104 16.05 -11.57 19.72
N THR A 105 15.39 -10.58 20.30
CA THR A 105 14.27 -10.79 21.25
C THR A 105 12.99 -11.28 20.55
N THR A 106 12.95 -11.29 19.21
CA THR A 106 11.77 -11.70 18.42
C THR A 106 11.77 -13.19 18.03
N LEU A 107 12.71 -13.99 18.55
CA LEU A 107 12.70 -15.45 18.46
C LEU A 107 12.57 -16.07 19.85
N VAL A 108 11.40 -15.94 20.48
CA VAL A 108 11.04 -16.74 21.66
C VAL A 108 9.57 -17.12 21.54
N ASP A 109 9.37 -18.43 21.33
CA ASP A 109 8.18 -19.31 21.44
C ASP A 109 6.81 -18.87 20.87
#